data_AF-A0A4Q6EWY6-F1
#
_entry.id   AF-A0A4Q6EWY6-F1
#
_cell.length_a   1.000
_cell.length_b   1.000
_cell.length_c   1.000
_cell.angle_alpha   90.00
_cell.angle_beta   90.00
_cell.angle_gamma   90.00
#
_symmetry.space_group_name_H-M   'P 1'
#
loop_
_entity.id
_entity.type
_entity.pdbx_description
1 polymer ?
#
loop_
_entity_poly.entity_id
_entity_poly.type
_entity_poly.pdbx_seq_one_letter_code
_entity_poly.pdbx_strand_id
1 'polypeptide(L)'
;MESAHQSEPSSDLLSYVDSLRLGREVVNLMLRGRSVIDSNVGLPLGSPDAADEFLLKYGYNLENPVENAEVYGNFHEALRFIRKYFLKPENPDGADLEIPRRFMELTDMRQLFTWASDKSLEHTNRARWACGTLRVMHAISHLDKDLRHDYFSEIQKQIFDRFYKEIHSEGDNLFLGDPKNSDSVRLDKFHTKPRKSRDSVILKILHKKETLAEDVFDQIGLRFITHSRIDVVRVLKYLRDRYIVMAMNLRPSRSRNNLVDPLLYRRSWREVKHQVMRGELTDAHSVEQMLEGSLRGGYRLGQKEIGESNPISLESYQSIQFTCRQLIKYRNPAYEDVKNLRTHLQQNSSDEEVHRLLDRLDLAQLAKEQRFFYPYEVQIMDKQNFEEAESGQASHAVYKAAQVKKAMKRVLKQLLPEGV
;
A
#
# COMPACT_ATOMS: atom_id res chain seq x y z
N MET A 1 -48.64 44.84 27.64
CA MET A 1 -48.75 43.51 27.00
C MET A 1 -48.54 43.71 25.51
N GLU A 2 -47.28 43.76 25.07
CA GLU A 2 -46.96 43.66 23.64
C GLU A 2 -46.92 42.18 23.29
N SER A 3 -47.93 41.70 22.58
CA SER A 3 -47.91 40.36 21.99
C SER A 3 -46.97 40.38 20.80
N ALA A 4 -45.78 39.81 20.98
CA ALA A 4 -44.88 39.50 19.87
C ALA A 4 -45.57 38.49 18.95
N HIS A 5 -46.16 38.98 17.84
CA HIS A 5 -46.51 38.14 16.71
C HIS A 5 -45.23 37.60 16.10
N GLN A 6 -44.85 36.37 16.47
CA GLN A 6 -43.91 35.58 15.71
C GLN A 6 -44.57 35.27 14.36
N SER A 7 -44.20 36.02 13.32
CA SER A 7 -44.53 35.69 11.94
C SER A 7 -43.95 34.32 11.60
N GLU A 8 -44.80 33.36 11.27
CA GLU A 8 -44.36 32.04 10.82
C GLU A 8 -43.41 32.19 9.61
N PRO A 9 -42.30 31.42 9.55
CA PRO A 9 -41.39 31.48 8.40
C PRO A 9 -42.14 31.13 7.11
N SER A 10 -41.89 31.84 6.00
CA SER A 10 -42.53 31.49 4.73
C SER A 10 -42.17 30.04 4.35
N SER A 11 -43.17 29.24 3.95
CA SER A 11 -43.00 27.83 3.58
C SER A 11 -41.90 27.61 2.54
N ASP A 12 -41.75 28.58 1.64
CA ASP A 12 -40.79 28.55 0.55
C ASP A 12 -39.36 28.68 1.05
N LEU A 13 -39.14 29.50 2.09
CA LEU A 13 -37.82 29.66 2.71
C LEU A 13 -37.43 28.41 3.51
N LEU A 14 -38.38 27.78 4.20
CA LEU A 14 -38.14 26.50 4.88
C LEU A 14 -37.82 25.38 3.88
N SER A 15 -38.58 25.27 2.79
CA SER A 15 -38.31 24.29 1.72
C SER A 15 -36.93 24.52 1.08
N TYR A 16 -36.57 25.78 0.81
CA TYR A 16 -35.24 26.12 0.30
C TYR A 16 -34.13 25.73 1.29
N VAL A 17 -34.28 26.06 2.58
CA VAL A 17 -33.30 25.67 3.61
C VAL A 17 -33.17 24.15 3.72
N ASP A 18 -34.28 23.41 3.67
CA ASP A 18 -34.26 21.95 3.68
C ASP A 18 -33.59 21.37 2.42
N SER A 19 -33.76 22.01 1.26
CA SER A 19 -33.08 21.59 0.02
C SER A 19 -31.55 21.71 0.11
N LEU A 20 -31.03 22.60 0.96
CA LEU A 20 -29.60 22.78 1.21
C LEU A 20 -29.04 21.80 2.24
N ARG A 21 -29.89 20.99 2.89
CA ARG A 21 -29.47 20.09 3.96
C ARG A 21 -28.64 18.94 3.42
N LEU A 22 -27.33 18.98 3.71
CA LEU A 22 -26.44 17.86 3.42
C LEU A 22 -26.66 16.70 4.41
N GLY A 23 -26.73 15.49 3.87
CA GLY A 23 -26.71 14.27 4.67
C GLY A 23 -25.42 14.18 5.50
N ARG A 24 -25.49 13.56 6.70
CA ARG A 24 -24.31 13.35 7.56
C ARG A 24 -23.20 12.60 6.85
N GLU A 25 -23.54 11.73 5.90
CA GLU A 25 -22.58 11.04 5.05
C GLU A 25 -21.81 12.00 4.15
N VAL A 26 -22.50 12.84 3.38
CA VAL A 26 -21.89 13.87 2.50
C VAL A 26 -20.94 14.76 3.31
N VAL A 27 -21.38 15.24 4.48
CA VAL A 27 -20.52 16.03 5.37
C VAL A 27 -19.29 15.25 5.82
N ASN A 28 -19.44 13.97 6.20
CA ASN A 28 -18.34 13.18 6.70
C ASN A 28 -17.35 12.74 5.61
N LEU A 29 -17.84 12.31 4.46
CA LEU A 29 -17.02 11.82 3.36
C LEU A 29 -16.44 12.98 2.56
N MET A 30 -17.31 13.83 1.99
CA MET A 30 -16.90 14.88 1.06
C MET A 30 -16.28 16.10 1.77
N LEU A 31 -16.83 16.52 2.93
CA LEU A 31 -16.34 17.73 3.60
C LEU A 31 -15.29 17.45 4.69
N ARG A 32 -15.32 16.28 5.32
CA ARG A 32 -14.39 15.91 6.43
C ARG A 32 -13.35 14.86 6.05
N GLY A 33 -13.38 14.31 4.84
CA GLY A 33 -12.42 13.32 4.37
C GLY A 33 -12.38 12.06 5.25
N ARG A 34 -13.52 11.62 5.80
CA ARG A 34 -13.61 10.32 6.48
C ARG A 34 -13.61 9.19 5.46
N SER A 35 -13.03 8.06 5.85
CA SER A 35 -13.02 6.86 5.01
C SER A 35 -14.45 6.33 4.82
N VAL A 36 -14.77 5.90 3.60
CA VAL A 36 -16.05 5.24 3.29
C VAL A 36 -16.25 3.95 4.10
N ILE A 37 -15.17 3.25 4.46
CA ILE A 37 -15.21 2.05 5.31
C ILE A 37 -15.74 2.40 6.71
N ASP A 38 -15.49 3.61 7.20
CA ASP A 38 -15.92 4.08 8.52
C ASP A 38 -17.34 4.70 8.48
N SER A 39 -18.00 4.75 7.32
CA SER A 39 -19.36 5.29 7.20
C SER A 39 -20.38 4.35 7.83
N ASN A 40 -21.16 4.85 8.78
CA ASN A 40 -22.23 4.09 9.44
C ASN A 40 -23.60 4.28 8.77
N VAL A 41 -23.66 5.11 7.72
CA VAL A 41 -24.88 5.37 6.97
C VAL A 41 -24.82 4.44 5.76
N GLY A 42 -25.75 3.49 5.69
CA GLY A 42 -25.91 2.66 4.50
C GLY A 42 -26.29 3.53 3.29
N LEU A 43 -25.96 3.07 2.09
CA LEU A 43 -26.36 3.75 0.86
C LEU A 43 -27.89 3.88 0.83
N PRO A 44 -28.49 4.99 0.38
CA PRO A 44 -29.95 5.17 0.37
C PRO A 44 -30.61 4.53 -0.86
N LEU A 45 -30.38 3.23 -1.09
CA LEU A 45 -30.82 2.49 -2.28
C LEU A 45 -32.03 1.61 -1.95
N GLY A 46 -33.21 2.24 -1.93
CA GLY A 46 -34.46 1.58 -1.53
C GLY A 46 -35.05 0.59 -2.56
N SER A 47 -34.53 0.57 -3.80
CA SER A 47 -35.05 -0.27 -4.88
C SER A 47 -33.93 -0.93 -5.69
N PRO A 48 -34.21 -2.06 -6.37
CA PRO A 48 -33.28 -2.67 -7.31
C PRO A 48 -32.84 -1.72 -8.42
N ASP A 49 -33.73 -0.86 -8.92
CA ASP A 49 -33.43 0.12 -9.97
C ASP A 49 -32.45 1.19 -9.46
N ALA A 50 -32.62 1.66 -8.21
CA ALA A 50 -31.66 2.59 -7.60
C ALA A 50 -30.29 1.93 -7.39
N ALA A 51 -30.27 0.63 -7.05
CA ALA A 51 -29.03 -0.12 -6.94
C ALA A 51 -28.33 -0.32 -8.30
N ASP A 52 -29.10 -0.58 -9.35
CA ASP A 52 -28.60 -0.69 -10.71
C ASP A 52 -28.02 0.65 -11.20
N GLU A 53 -28.75 1.74 -11.01
CA GLU A 53 -28.26 3.08 -11.34
C GLU A 53 -26.97 3.41 -10.56
N PHE A 54 -26.94 3.10 -9.26
CA PHE A 54 -25.74 3.29 -8.45
C PHE A 54 -24.55 2.53 -9.01
N LEU A 55 -24.71 1.25 -9.34
CA LEU A 55 -23.66 0.42 -9.90
C LEU A 55 -23.18 0.96 -11.25
N LEU A 56 -24.11 1.38 -12.11
CA LEU A 56 -23.79 1.98 -13.40
C LEU A 56 -22.96 3.25 -13.23
N LYS A 57 -23.33 4.14 -12.29
CA LYS A 57 -22.57 5.35 -11.97
C LYS A 57 -21.24 5.05 -11.26
N TYR A 58 -21.17 3.95 -10.51
CA TYR A 58 -19.94 3.46 -9.91
C TYR A 58 -18.96 2.90 -10.96
N GLY A 59 -19.47 2.45 -12.10
CA GLY A 59 -18.70 1.98 -13.25
C GLY A 59 -18.96 0.52 -13.65
N TYR A 60 -20.07 -0.06 -13.19
CA TYR A 60 -20.49 -1.43 -13.52
C TYR A 60 -21.89 -1.46 -14.13
N ASN A 61 -21.98 -1.86 -15.39
CA ASN A 61 -23.22 -2.16 -16.07
C ASN A 61 -23.60 -3.63 -15.88
N LEU A 62 -24.64 -3.92 -15.08
CA LEU A 62 -25.08 -5.29 -14.83
C LEU A 62 -25.76 -5.97 -16.03
N GLU A 63 -26.17 -5.20 -17.05
CA GLU A 63 -26.64 -5.76 -18.32
C GLU A 63 -25.49 -6.36 -19.14
N ASN A 64 -24.26 -5.90 -18.91
CA ASN A 64 -23.07 -6.51 -19.48
C ASN A 64 -22.72 -7.80 -18.69
N PRO A 65 -22.77 -8.99 -19.31
CA PRO A 65 -22.54 -10.25 -18.61
C PRO A 65 -21.12 -10.36 -18.02
N VAL A 66 -20.12 -9.69 -18.61
CA VAL A 66 -18.74 -9.70 -18.11
C VAL A 66 -18.62 -8.88 -16.83
N GLU A 67 -19.19 -7.67 -16.81
CA GLU A 67 -19.15 -6.78 -15.65
C GLU A 67 -20.02 -7.33 -14.51
N ASN A 68 -21.17 -7.93 -14.84
CA ASN A 68 -22.00 -8.62 -13.85
C ASN A 68 -21.24 -9.80 -13.20
N ALA A 69 -20.56 -10.62 -14.01
CA ALA A 69 -19.70 -11.68 -13.49
C ALA A 69 -18.54 -11.15 -12.64
N GLU A 70 -17.97 -9.99 -12.98
CA GLU A 70 -16.94 -9.33 -12.16
C GLU A 70 -17.47 -8.92 -10.78
N VAL A 71 -18.62 -8.23 -10.73
CA VAL A 71 -19.26 -7.83 -9.46
C VAL A 71 -19.59 -9.07 -8.60
N TYR A 72 -20.09 -10.13 -9.24
CA TYR A 72 -20.38 -11.40 -8.57
C TYR A 72 -19.11 -12.09 -8.04
N GLY A 73 -18.02 -12.07 -8.81
CA GLY A 73 -16.71 -12.56 -8.41
C GLY A 73 -16.16 -11.81 -7.19
N ASN A 74 -16.27 -10.47 -7.21
CA ASN A 74 -15.87 -9.60 -6.10
C ASN A 74 -16.67 -9.88 -4.83
N PHE A 75 -17.98 -10.16 -4.97
CA PHE A 75 -18.83 -10.56 -3.86
C PHE A 75 -18.37 -11.87 -3.21
N HIS A 76 -18.13 -12.92 -4.02
CA HIS A 76 -17.65 -14.21 -3.50
C HIS A 76 -16.25 -14.11 -2.89
N GLU A 77 -15.35 -13.34 -3.50
CA GLU A 77 -14.04 -13.06 -2.91
C GLU A 77 -14.16 -12.32 -1.58
N ALA A 78 -15.07 -11.34 -1.47
CA ALA A 78 -15.32 -10.63 -0.23
C ALA A 78 -15.83 -11.56 0.90
N LEU A 79 -16.79 -12.44 0.61
CA LEU A 79 -17.29 -13.41 1.58
C LEU A 79 -16.20 -14.38 2.05
N ARG A 80 -15.40 -14.90 1.10
CA ARG A 80 -14.25 -15.77 1.41
C ARG A 80 -13.21 -15.04 2.26
N PHE A 81 -12.90 -13.78 1.94
CA PHE A 81 -11.97 -12.96 2.69
C PHE A 81 -12.47 -12.73 4.13
N ILE A 82 -13.74 -12.35 4.30
CA ILE A 82 -14.34 -12.15 5.62
C ILE A 82 -14.30 -13.46 6.42
N ARG A 83 -14.70 -14.58 5.83
CA ARG A 83 -14.66 -15.89 6.49
C ARG A 83 -13.25 -16.24 6.97
N LYS A 84 -12.25 -16.11 6.09
CA LYS A 84 -10.86 -16.48 6.35
C LYS A 84 -10.18 -15.60 7.39
N TYR A 85 -10.40 -14.29 7.34
CA TYR A 85 -9.64 -13.34 8.16
C TYR A 85 -10.41 -12.80 9.35
N PHE A 86 -11.74 -12.75 9.31
CA PHE A 86 -12.51 -12.06 10.35
C PHE A 86 -13.36 -12.99 11.20
N LEU A 87 -13.58 -14.25 10.79
CA LEU A 87 -14.50 -15.16 11.48
C LEU A 87 -13.80 -16.40 12.02
N LYS A 88 -14.36 -16.96 13.09
CA LYS A 88 -14.05 -18.32 13.53
C LYS A 88 -14.76 -19.35 12.61
N PRO A 89 -14.25 -20.58 12.46
CA PRO A 89 -13.01 -21.10 13.04
C PRO A 89 -11.74 -20.78 12.22
N GLU A 90 -11.86 -20.25 11.00
CA GLU A 90 -10.72 -20.04 10.09
C GLU A 90 -9.69 -19.04 10.66
N ASN A 91 -10.14 -18.04 11.42
CA ASN A 91 -9.30 -17.21 12.27
C ASN A 91 -9.68 -17.42 13.76
N PRO A 92 -8.80 -18.02 14.59
CA PRO A 92 -9.04 -18.20 16.02
C PRO A 92 -9.29 -16.89 16.79
N ASP A 93 -8.69 -15.78 16.34
CA ASP A 93 -8.87 -14.44 16.93
C ASP A 93 -10.04 -13.66 16.27
N GLY A 94 -10.78 -14.30 15.38
CA GLY A 94 -11.91 -13.74 14.66
C GLY A 94 -13.17 -13.59 15.52
N ALA A 95 -14.16 -12.91 14.97
CA ALA A 95 -15.49 -12.81 15.54
C ALA A 95 -16.21 -14.17 15.49
N ASP A 96 -16.94 -14.47 16.56
CA ASP A 96 -17.82 -15.63 16.62
C ASP A 96 -19.16 -15.30 15.98
N LEU A 97 -19.14 -15.21 14.65
CA LEU A 97 -20.28 -14.85 13.81
C LEU A 97 -20.31 -15.76 12.59
N GLU A 98 -21.50 -16.08 12.12
CA GLU A 98 -21.70 -16.84 10.88
C GLU A 98 -22.31 -15.96 9.79
N ILE A 99 -21.81 -16.11 8.57
CA ILE A 99 -22.38 -15.46 7.38
C ILE A 99 -23.78 -16.05 7.15
N PRO A 100 -24.85 -15.23 7.09
CA PRO A 100 -26.21 -15.76 6.92
C PRO A 100 -26.37 -16.53 5.60
N ARG A 101 -27.05 -17.68 5.63
CA ARG A 101 -27.22 -18.57 4.46
C ARG A 101 -27.75 -17.87 3.20
N ARG A 102 -28.66 -16.89 3.37
CA ARG A 102 -29.21 -16.09 2.27
C ARG A 102 -28.16 -15.36 1.42
N PHE A 103 -26.97 -15.07 1.96
CA PHE A 103 -25.87 -14.49 1.17
C PHE A 103 -25.24 -15.51 0.21
N MET A 104 -25.24 -16.80 0.56
CA MET A 104 -24.74 -17.86 -0.32
C MET A 104 -25.72 -18.17 -1.47
N GLU A 105 -26.99 -17.86 -1.27
CA GLU A 105 -28.09 -18.07 -2.23
C GLU A 105 -28.33 -16.84 -3.12
N LEU A 106 -27.56 -15.76 -2.93
CA LEU A 106 -27.77 -14.51 -3.63
C LEU A 106 -27.36 -14.66 -5.11
N THR A 107 -28.34 -14.45 -6.00
CA THR A 107 -28.14 -14.51 -7.46
C THR A 107 -28.16 -13.12 -8.11
N ASP A 108 -28.90 -12.17 -7.52
CA ASP A 108 -28.99 -10.79 -8.00
C ASP A 108 -28.24 -9.84 -7.07
N MET A 109 -27.17 -9.22 -7.59
CA MET A 109 -26.32 -8.31 -6.82
C MET A 109 -27.04 -7.04 -6.39
N ARG A 110 -28.09 -6.60 -7.10
CA ARG A 110 -28.88 -5.42 -6.70
C ARG A 110 -29.52 -5.62 -5.33
N GLN A 111 -29.88 -6.86 -5.00
CA GLN A 111 -30.43 -7.19 -3.68
C GLN A 111 -29.45 -6.96 -2.54
N LEU A 112 -28.13 -7.11 -2.77
CA LEU A 112 -27.13 -6.81 -1.74
C LEU A 112 -27.18 -5.33 -1.34
N PHE A 113 -27.31 -4.44 -2.33
CA PHE A 113 -27.40 -3.00 -2.11
C PHE A 113 -28.71 -2.63 -1.41
N THR A 114 -29.84 -3.19 -1.84
CA THR A 114 -31.12 -2.93 -1.15
C THR A 114 -31.12 -3.45 0.28
N TRP A 115 -30.48 -4.60 0.55
CA TRP A 115 -30.31 -5.09 1.91
C TRP A 115 -29.47 -4.14 2.76
N ALA A 116 -28.39 -3.57 2.22
CA ALA A 116 -27.55 -2.61 2.93
C ALA A 116 -28.29 -1.30 3.28
N SER A 117 -29.33 -0.97 2.51
CA SER A 117 -30.19 0.20 2.69
C SER A 117 -31.37 -0.03 3.65
N ASP A 118 -31.65 -1.28 4.02
CA ASP A 118 -32.80 -1.66 4.83
C ASP A 118 -32.63 -1.20 6.28
N LYS A 119 -33.52 -0.31 6.72
CA LYS A 119 -33.54 0.26 8.08
C LYS A 119 -34.55 -0.43 8.99
N SER A 120 -35.25 -1.47 8.51
CA SER A 120 -36.19 -2.20 9.36
C SER A 120 -35.47 -2.91 10.51
N LEU A 121 -36.03 -2.82 11.72
CA LEU A 121 -35.47 -3.44 12.92
C LEU A 121 -35.28 -4.95 12.73
N GLU A 122 -36.23 -5.61 12.06
CA GLU A 122 -36.22 -7.05 11.77
C GLU A 122 -35.06 -7.49 10.88
N HIS A 123 -34.58 -6.63 9.98
CA HIS A 123 -33.50 -6.96 9.04
C HIS A 123 -32.18 -6.30 9.38
N THR A 124 -32.07 -5.69 10.55
CA THR A 124 -30.86 -4.96 10.99
C THR A 124 -29.58 -5.79 10.83
N ASN A 125 -29.59 -7.06 11.22
CA ASN A 125 -28.42 -7.93 11.08
C ASN A 125 -28.06 -8.20 9.61
N ARG A 126 -29.07 -8.39 8.74
CA ARG A 126 -28.84 -8.58 7.30
C ARG A 126 -28.24 -7.32 6.66
N ALA A 127 -28.77 -6.15 7.00
CA ALA A 127 -28.26 -4.88 6.50
C ALA A 127 -26.81 -4.62 6.91
N ARG A 128 -26.46 -4.96 8.17
CA ARG A 128 -25.10 -4.85 8.69
C ARG A 128 -24.12 -5.78 7.97
N TRP A 129 -24.53 -7.03 7.69
CA TRP A 129 -23.74 -7.96 6.88
C TRP A 129 -23.56 -7.46 5.44
N ALA A 130 -24.62 -6.96 4.80
CA ALA A 130 -24.54 -6.41 3.47
C ALA A 130 -23.57 -5.21 3.40
N CYS A 131 -23.66 -4.28 4.35
CA CYS A 131 -22.70 -3.18 4.49
C CYS A 131 -21.26 -3.67 4.68
N GLY A 132 -21.04 -4.65 5.56
CA GLY A 132 -19.73 -5.25 5.80
C GLY A 132 -19.12 -5.86 4.54
N THR A 133 -19.91 -6.62 3.79
CA THR A 133 -19.49 -7.24 2.52
C THR A 133 -19.19 -6.19 1.46
N LEU A 134 -20.05 -5.18 1.28
CA LEU A 134 -19.83 -4.10 0.32
C LEU A 134 -18.53 -3.32 0.57
N ARG A 135 -18.15 -3.12 1.84
CA ARG A 135 -16.86 -2.47 2.19
C ARG A 135 -15.65 -3.28 1.72
N VAL A 136 -15.73 -4.62 1.79
CA VAL A 136 -14.66 -5.50 1.30
C VAL A 136 -14.67 -5.56 -0.22
N MET A 137 -15.85 -5.65 -0.85
CA MET A 137 -16.00 -5.56 -2.31
C MET A 137 -15.43 -4.27 -2.87
N HIS A 138 -15.67 -3.14 -2.20
CA HIS A 138 -15.09 -1.85 -2.58
C HIS A 138 -13.56 -1.88 -2.58
N ALA A 139 -12.92 -2.45 -1.55
CA ALA A 139 -11.47 -2.60 -1.50
C ALA A 139 -10.92 -3.53 -2.60
N ILE A 140 -11.65 -4.60 -2.93
CA ILE A 140 -11.31 -5.54 -4.02
C ILE A 140 -11.41 -4.85 -5.38
N SER A 141 -12.53 -4.17 -5.66
CA SER A 141 -12.74 -3.43 -6.91
C SER A 141 -11.63 -2.41 -7.14
N HIS A 142 -11.24 -1.64 -6.11
CA HIS A 142 -10.12 -0.70 -6.22
C HIS A 142 -8.77 -1.39 -6.46
N LEU A 143 -8.55 -2.60 -5.92
CA LEU A 143 -7.35 -3.36 -6.18
C LEU A 143 -7.29 -3.88 -7.63
N ASP A 144 -8.42 -4.31 -8.18
CA ASP A 144 -8.50 -4.86 -9.53
C ASP A 144 -8.36 -3.81 -10.63
N LYS A 145 -8.75 -2.56 -10.35
CA LYS A 145 -8.57 -1.45 -11.28
C LYS A 145 -7.21 -0.76 -11.17
N ASP A 146 -6.28 -1.31 -10.38
CA ASP A 146 -4.91 -0.81 -10.31
C ASP A 146 -4.09 -1.31 -11.51
N LEU A 147 -4.00 -0.48 -12.55
CA LEU A 147 -3.23 -0.74 -13.79
C LEU A 147 -1.77 -1.11 -13.55
N ARG A 148 -1.19 -0.77 -12.40
CA ARG A 148 0.21 -1.08 -12.07
C ARG A 148 0.41 -2.58 -11.80
N HIS A 149 -0.66 -3.32 -11.57
CA HIS A 149 -0.60 -4.77 -11.35
C HIS A 149 -0.07 -5.51 -12.58
N ASP A 150 -0.49 -5.09 -13.78
CA ASP A 150 -0.12 -5.73 -15.05
C ASP A 150 1.37 -5.56 -15.37
N TYR A 151 1.95 -4.45 -14.92
CA TYR A 151 3.36 -4.12 -15.13
C TYR A 151 4.27 -4.59 -13.99
N PHE A 152 3.72 -5.19 -12.92
CA PHE A 152 4.42 -5.40 -11.65
C PHE A 152 5.73 -6.19 -11.79
N SER A 153 5.72 -7.27 -12.58
CA SER A 153 6.91 -8.12 -12.78
C SER A 153 8.06 -7.35 -13.43
N GLU A 154 7.76 -6.51 -14.42
CA GLU A 154 8.75 -5.69 -15.11
C GLU A 154 9.24 -4.53 -14.23
N ILE A 155 8.33 -3.88 -13.48
CA ILE A 155 8.67 -2.87 -12.46
C ILE A 155 9.64 -3.46 -11.44
N GLN A 156 9.30 -4.63 -10.88
CA GLN A 156 10.08 -5.31 -9.85
C GLN A 156 11.48 -5.64 -10.35
N LYS A 157 11.59 -6.19 -11.57
CA LYS A 157 12.86 -6.48 -12.21
C LYS A 157 13.71 -5.22 -12.40
N GLN A 158 13.18 -4.15 -12.98
CA GLN A 158 13.93 -2.92 -13.22
C GLN A 158 14.46 -2.27 -11.93
N ILE A 159 13.72 -2.39 -10.83
CA ILE A 159 14.16 -1.88 -9.52
C ILE A 159 15.21 -2.82 -8.93
N PHE A 160 14.94 -4.11 -8.83
CA PHE A 160 15.85 -5.06 -8.18
C PHE A 160 17.16 -5.25 -8.94
N ASP A 161 17.15 -5.32 -10.27
CA ASP A 161 18.36 -5.50 -11.08
C ASP A 161 19.38 -4.38 -10.84
N ARG A 162 18.92 -3.16 -10.53
CA ARG A 162 19.80 -2.05 -10.17
C ARG A 162 20.60 -2.35 -8.90
N PHE A 163 19.96 -2.96 -7.90
CA PHE A 163 20.61 -3.29 -6.64
C PHE A 163 21.42 -4.57 -6.76
N TYR A 164 20.90 -5.62 -7.41
CA TYR A 164 21.62 -6.88 -7.59
C TYR A 164 22.95 -6.71 -8.32
N LYS A 165 23.06 -5.79 -9.27
CA LYS A 165 24.33 -5.46 -9.95
C LYS A 165 25.42 -4.95 -9.02
N GLU A 166 25.03 -4.41 -7.87
CA GLU A 166 25.92 -3.85 -6.87
C GLU A 166 26.14 -4.84 -5.71
N ILE A 167 25.53 -6.03 -5.74
CA ILE A 167 25.70 -7.06 -4.73
C ILE A 167 26.66 -8.13 -5.27
N HIS A 168 27.77 -8.30 -4.58
CA HIS A 168 28.83 -9.24 -4.95
C HIS A 168 29.00 -10.30 -3.88
N SER A 169 29.26 -11.55 -4.30
CA SER A 169 29.56 -12.66 -3.40
C SER A 169 30.98 -13.14 -3.64
N GLU A 170 31.76 -13.27 -2.57
CA GLU A 170 33.12 -13.82 -2.57
C GLU A 170 33.23 -14.88 -1.47
N GLY A 171 33.19 -16.16 -1.88
CA GLY A 171 33.01 -17.28 -0.94
C GLY A 171 31.68 -17.15 -0.18
N ASP A 172 31.75 -17.21 1.15
CA ASP A 172 30.58 -17.06 2.04
C ASP A 172 30.24 -15.59 2.37
N ASN A 173 31.00 -14.64 1.83
CA ASN A 173 30.84 -13.22 2.17
C ASN A 173 30.03 -12.48 1.11
N LEU A 174 29.16 -11.58 1.58
CA LEU A 174 28.36 -10.70 0.75
C LEU A 174 28.87 -9.27 0.86
N PHE A 175 28.92 -8.56 -0.26
CA PHE A 175 29.38 -7.17 -0.32
C PHE A 175 28.43 -6.32 -1.15
N LEU A 176 28.26 -5.07 -0.72
CA LEU A 176 27.74 -3.98 -1.55
C LEU A 176 28.94 -3.28 -2.20
N GLY A 177 29.03 -3.37 -3.52
CA GLY A 177 30.16 -2.95 -4.34
C GLY A 177 31.23 -4.03 -4.52
N ASP A 178 32.14 -3.81 -5.47
CA ASP A 178 33.26 -4.71 -5.74
C ASP A 178 34.17 -4.81 -4.50
N PRO A 179 34.40 -6.01 -3.93
CA PRO A 179 35.25 -6.20 -2.74
C PRO A 179 36.68 -5.65 -2.88
N LYS A 180 37.17 -5.47 -4.12
CA LYS A 180 38.49 -4.89 -4.40
C LYS A 180 38.54 -3.38 -4.17
N ASN A 181 37.38 -2.72 -4.15
CA ASN A 181 37.29 -1.28 -3.91
C ASN A 181 37.22 -0.98 -2.41
N SER A 182 37.85 0.12 -2.01
CA SER A 182 37.88 0.58 -0.61
C SER A 182 36.53 1.09 -0.10
N ASP A 183 35.59 1.42 -0.99
CA ASP A 183 34.24 1.87 -0.65
C ASP A 183 33.22 0.73 -0.54
N SER A 184 33.63 -0.52 -0.80
CA SER A 184 32.76 -1.69 -0.63
C SER A 184 32.33 -1.84 0.84
N VAL A 185 31.15 -2.41 1.05
CA VAL A 185 30.60 -2.63 2.38
C VAL A 185 30.23 -4.10 2.54
N ARG A 186 30.85 -4.77 3.51
CA ARG A 186 30.49 -6.15 3.84
C ARG A 186 29.10 -6.19 4.48
N LEU A 187 28.23 -7.02 3.93
CA LEU A 187 26.87 -7.24 4.41
C LEU A 187 26.79 -8.59 5.12
N ASP A 188 25.97 -8.66 6.17
CA ASP A 188 25.57 -9.93 6.77
C ASP A 188 24.55 -10.61 5.86
N LYS A 189 23.53 -9.85 5.42
CA LYS A 189 22.45 -10.33 4.54
C LYS A 189 21.92 -9.21 3.65
N PHE A 190 21.41 -9.59 2.49
CA PHE A 190 20.61 -8.72 1.61
C PHE A 190 19.33 -9.45 1.22
N HIS A 191 18.17 -8.85 1.50
CA HIS A 191 16.88 -9.44 1.18
C HIS A 191 16.04 -8.51 0.31
N THR A 192 15.44 -9.08 -0.73
CA THR A 192 14.33 -8.46 -1.46
C THR A 192 13.01 -9.00 -0.91
N LYS A 193 12.08 -8.13 -0.54
CA LYS A 193 10.76 -8.54 -0.06
C LYS A 193 9.96 -9.16 -1.21
N PRO A 194 9.36 -10.34 -1.02
CA PRO A 194 8.52 -10.94 -2.06
C PRO A 194 7.26 -10.10 -2.28
N ARG A 195 6.61 -10.32 -3.43
CA ARG A 195 5.32 -9.71 -3.74
C ARG A 195 4.32 -10.06 -2.63
N LYS A 196 3.64 -9.05 -2.10
CA LYS A 196 2.60 -9.27 -1.10
C LYS A 196 1.45 -10.07 -1.72
N SER A 197 0.91 -11.01 -0.95
CA SER A 197 -0.30 -11.71 -1.37
C SER A 197 -1.46 -10.73 -1.54
N ARG A 198 -2.37 -11.05 -2.46
CA ARG A 198 -3.59 -10.28 -2.71
C ARG A 198 -4.35 -9.97 -1.42
N ASP A 199 -4.57 -10.99 -0.59
CA ASP A 199 -5.22 -10.84 0.72
C ASP A 199 -4.51 -9.85 1.66
N SER A 200 -3.17 -9.81 1.65
CA SER A 200 -2.41 -8.87 2.48
C SER A 200 -2.56 -7.42 1.99
N VAL A 201 -2.77 -7.23 0.68
CA VAL A 201 -3.05 -5.92 0.09
C VAL A 201 -4.47 -5.47 0.44
N ILE A 202 -5.47 -6.35 0.31
CA ILE A 202 -6.86 -6.08 0.72
C ILE A 202 -6.89 -5.69 2.21
N LEU A 203 -6.26 -6.49 3.08
CA LEU A 203 -6.16 -6.18 4.50
C LEU A 203 -5.47 -4.82 4.75
N LYS A 204 -4.49 -4.47 3.91
CA LYS A 204 -3.79 -3.19 4.02
C LYS A 204 -4.68 -2.00 3.69
N ILE A 205 -5.51 -2.11 2.66
CA ILE A 205 -6.51 -1.10 2.28
C ILE A 205 -7.56 -0.97 3.39
N LEU A 206 -8.06 -2.11 3.92
CA LEU A 206 -9.12 -2.13 4.93
C LEU A 206 -8.73 -1.59 6.31
N HIS A 207 -7.44 -1.59 6.69
CA HIS A 207 -7.02 -1.05 8.00
C HIS A 207 -6.51 0.40 7.96
N LYS A 208 -6.19 0.94 6.77
CA LYS A 208 -5.71 2.32 6.58
C LYS A 208 -6.88 3.29 6.36
N LYS A 209 -6.71 4.54 6.81
CA LYS A 209 -7.73 5.58 6.66
C LYS A 209 -7.92 5.98 5.18
N GLU A 210 -6.83 6.04 4.43
CA GLU A 210 -6.84 6.23 2.97
C GLU A 210 -7.15 4.89 2.30
N THR A 211 -8.24 4.85 1.54
CA THR A 211 -8.74 3.65 0.84
C THR A 211 -8.31 3.63 -0.63
N LEU A 212 -7.24 4.34 -0.97
CA LEU A 212 -6.69 4.36 -2.32
C LEU A 212 -5.66 3.22 -2.46
N ALA A 213 -5.85 2.37 -3.47
CA ALA A 213 -4.86 1.34 -3.85
C ALA A 213 -3.51 1.97 -4.22
N GLU A 214 -3.54 3.22 -4.69
CA GLU A 214 -2.34 4.04 -4.91
C GLU A 214 -1.43 4.04 -3.68
N ASP A 215 -1.96 4.25 -2.48
CA ASP A 215 -1.20 4.35 -1.22
C ASP A 215 -0.70 3.02 -0.63
N VAL A 216 -0.93 1.90 -1.33
CA VAL A 216 -0.33 0.59 -1.02
C VAL A 216 0.99 0.40 -1.77
N PHE A 217 1.81 1.46 -1.77
CA PHE A 217 3.11 1.54 -2.44
C PHE A 217 4.20 0.57 -1.92
N ASP A 218 4.02 -0.04 -0.74
CA ASP A 218 5.04 -0.93 -0.14
C ASP A 218 5.01 -2.35 -0.71
N GLN A 219 4.96 -2.50 -2.03
CA GLN A 219 5.00 -3.82 -2.68
C GLN A 219 6.42 -4.26 -3.05
N ILE A 220 7.34 -3.30 -3.20
CA ILE A 220 8.75 -3.55 -3.54
C ILE A 220 9.60 -2.99 -2.40
N GLY A 221 10.33 -3.86 -1.72
CA GLY A 221 11.18 -3.48 -0.60
C GLY A 221 12.52 -4.20 -0.65
N LEU A 222 13.58 -3.48 -0.30
CA LEU A 222 14.94 -3.97 -0.19
C LEU A 222 15.38 -3.84 1.27
N ARG A 223 16.11 -4.82 1.77
CA ARG A 223 16.66 -4.81 3.13
C ARG A 223 18.15 -5.14 3.10
N PHE A 224 18.94 -4.22 3.65
CA PHE A 224 20.37 -4.39 3.88
C PHE A 224 20.60 -4.66 5.37
N ILE A 225 21.31 -5.74 5.68
CA ILE A 225 21.71 -6.09 7.04
C ILE A 225 23.23 -5.97 7.08
N THR A 226 23.73 -5.06 7.90
CA THR A 226 25.16 -4.77 8.04
C THR A 226 25.72 -5.38 9.33
N HIS A 227 27.04 -5.53 9.43
CA HIS A 227 27.66 -6.04 10.67
C HIS A 227 27.69 -5.00 11.79
N SER A 228 27.76 -3.71 11.45
CA SER A 228 27.90 -2.59 12.39
C SER A 228 27.00 -1.40 12.02
N ARG A 229 26.87 -0.41 12.93
CA ARG A 229 26.15 0.84 12.65
C ARG A 229 26.93 1.77 11.73
N ILE A 230 28.27 1.76 11.79
CA ILE A 230 29.08 2.52 10.84
C ILE A 230 28.89 1.98 9.41
N ASP A 231 28.72 0.67 9.25
CA ASP A 231 28.41 0.07 7.95
C ASP A 231 27.03 0.49 7.43
N VAL A 232 26.03 0.73 8.29
CA VAL A 232 24.75 1.33 7.87
C VAL A 232 24.97 2.67 7.19
N VAL A 233 25.85 3.51 7.76
CA VAL A 233 26.22 4.80 7.18
C VAL A 233 27.00 4.61 5.87
N ARG A 234 27.88 3.61 5.78
CA ARG A 234 28.59 3.28 4.53
C ARG A 234 27.63 2.84 3.43
N VAL A 235 26.62 2.02 3.73
CA VAL A 235 25.56 1.66 2.77
C VAL A 235 24.83 2.90 2.28
N LEU A 236 24.39 3.79 3.17
CA LEU A 236 23.75 5.06 2.79
C LEU A 236 24.64 5.91 1.86
N LYS A 237 25.92 6.03 2.22
CA LYS A 237 26.92 6.75 1.42
C LYS A 237 27.10 6.10 0.05
N TYR A 238 27.24 4.78 -0.01
CA TYR A 238 27.41 4.01 -1.25
C TYR A 238 26.22 4.21 -2.19
N LEU A 239 25.00 4.00 -1.68
CA LEU A 239 23.76 4.15 -2.45
C LEU A 239 23.58 5.56 -3.03
N ARG A 240 24.01 6.59 -2.28
CA ARG A 240 23.98 7.99 -2.72
C ARG A 240 25.08 8.29 -3.74
N ASP A 241 26.33 7.95 -3.44
CA ASP A 241 27.50 8.34 -4.23
C ASP A 241 27.53 7.65 -5.60
N ARG A 242 26.95 6.44 -5.69
CA ARG A 242 26.79 5.70 -6.94
C ARG A 242 25.47 5.96 -7.66
N TYR A 243 24.65 6.91 -7.18
CA TYR A 243 23.33 7.25 -7.74
C TYR A 243 22.35 6.06 -7.86
N ILE A 244 22.56 5.02 -7.05
CA ILE A 244 21.65 3.86 -6.98
C ILE A 244 20.31 4.32 -6.41
N VAL A 245 20.35 5.14 -5.36
CA VAL A 245 19.21 5.84 -4.78
C VAL A 245 19.35 7.34 -5.09
N MET A 246 18.38 7.88 -5.82
CA MET A 246 18.33 9.30 -6.14
C MET A 246 17.67 10.07 -4.98
N ALA A 247 18.44 10.89 -4.27
CA ALA A 247 17.95 11.65 -3.11
C ALA A 247 16.73 12.55 -3.46
N MET A 248 16.69 13.10 -4.67
CA MET A 248 15.61 13.96 -5.17
C MET A 248 14.29 13.20 -5.37
N ASN A 249 14.34 11.87 -5.46
CA ASN A 249 13.18 11.02 -5.62
C ASN A 249 12.68 10.40 -4.31
N LEU A 250 13.32 10.73 -3.18
CA LEU A 250 12.85 10.32 -1.86
C LEU A 250 11.50 10.97 -1.54
N ARG A 251 10.64 10.23 -0.84
CA ARG A 251 9.40 10.76 -0.27
C ARG A 251 9.62 11.12 1.20
N PRO A 252 9.64 12.42 1.57
CA PRO A 252 9.96 12.86 2.94
C PRO A 252 9.04 12.24 4.00
N SER A 253 7.72 12.18 3.74
CA SER A 253 6.73 11.59 4.67
C SER A 253 6.87 10.07 4.85
N ARG A 254 7.70 9.41 4.03
CA ARG A 254 7.96 7.97 4.08
C ARG A 254 9.42 7.67 4.42
N SER A 255 10.06 8.57 5.16
CA SER A 255 11.41 8.40 5.69
C SER A 255 11.36 8.32 7.21
N ARG A 256 11.97 7.28 7.76
CA ARG A 256 12.01 6.96 9.18
C ARG A 256 13.44 6.63 9.58
N ASN A 257 13.89 7.19 10.69
CA ASN A 257 15.18 6.84 11.27
C ASN A 257 15.06 6.79 12.79
N ASN A 258 15.31 5.62 13.34
CA ASN A 258 15.45 5.38 14.77
C ASN A 258 16.69 4.52 15.11
N LEU A 259 17.68 4.49 14.21
CA LEU A 259 18.92 3.72 14.37
C LEU A 259 20.16 4.60 14.54
N VAL A 260 20.23 5.73 13.82
CA VAL A 260 21.40 6.64 13.83
C VAL A 260 20.93 8.07 14.09
N ASP A 261 21.42 8.72 15.16
CA ASP A 261 21.20 10.15 15.37
C ASP A 261 22.05 10.96 14.37
N PRO A 262 21.43 11.72 13.43
CA PRO A 262 22.18 12.48 12.42
C PRO A 262 23.05 13.61 13.00
N LEU A 263 22.62 14.23 14.10
CA LEU A 263 23.36 15.31 14.74
C LEU A 263 24.56 14.77 15.51
N LEU A 264 24.38 13.66 16.21
CA LEU A 264 25.48 12.96 16.88
C LEU A 264 26.49 12.46 15.86
N TYR A 265 26.04 11.78 14.80
CA TYR A 265 26.93 11.32 13.73
C TYR A 265 27.76 12.47 13.15
N ARG A 266 27.12 13.60 12.83
CA ARG A 266 27.82 14.78 12.29
C ARG A 266 28.85 15.34 13.26
N ARG A 267 28.57 15.34 14.56
CA ARG A 267 29.52 15.77 15.59
C ARG A 267 30.69 14.80 15.71
N SER A 268 30.43 13.51 15.89
CA SER A 268 31.46 12.47 16.02
C SER A 268 32.34 12.39 14.77
N TRP A 269 31.76 12.50 13.58
CA TRP A 269 32.52 12.54 12.33
C TRP A 269 33.49 13.73 12.26
N ARG A 270 33.06 14.93 12.70
CA ARG A 270 33.94 16.10 12.74
C ARG A 270 35.09 15.91 13.72
N GLU A 271 34.79 15.36 14.89
CA GLU A 271 35.80 15.10 15.92
C GLU A 271 36.84 14.10 15.40
N VAL A 272 36.40 12.94 14.93
CA VAL A 272 37.27 11.90 14.34
C VAL A 272 38.11 12.48 13.20
N LYS A 273 37.51 13.29 12.32
CA LYS A 273 38.25 13.96 11.23
C LYS A 273 39.35 14.88 11.76
N HIS A 274 39.08 15.66 12.81
CA HIS A 274 40.09 16.52 13.41
C HIS A 274 41.21 15.71 14.09
N GLN A 275 40.88 14.59 14.75
CA GLN A 275 41.87 13.70 15.35
C GLN A 275 42.80 13.09 14.29
N VAL A 276 42.24 12.64 13.16
CA VAL A 276 43.04 12.18 12.00
C VAL A 276 43.95 13.31 11.48
N MET A 277 43.42 14.54 11.35
CA MET A 277 44.21 15.70 10.90
C MET A 277 45.34 16.08 11.87
N ARG A 278 45.18 15.81 13.18
CA ARG A 278 46.21 16.01 14.20
C ARG A 278 47.21 14.85 14.30
N GLY A 279 47.00 13.75 13.55
CA GLY A 279 47.82 12.54 13.62
C GLY A 279 47.54 11.67 14.85
N GLU A 280 46.44 11.90 15.58
CA GLU A 280 46.03 11.12 16.75
C GLU A 280 45.39 9.78 16.35
N LEU A 281 44.76 9.74 15.17
CA LEU A 281 44.20 8.52 14.56
C LEU A 281 44.91 8.27 13.23
N THR A 282 45.60 7.14 13.12
CA THR A 282 46.49 6.85 11.98
C THR A 282 46.00 5.74 11.06
N ASP A 283 45.01 4.94 11.49
CA ASP A 283 44.53 3.80 10.74
C ASP A 283 42.99 3.76 10.65
N ALA A 284 42.48 3.10 9.61
CA ALA A 284 41.04 3.03 9.33
C ALA A 284 40.26 2.27 10.41
N HIS A 285 40.87 1.26 11.06
CA HIS A 285 40.21 0.47 12.07
C HIS A 285 39.89 1.31 13.31
N SER A 286 40.84 2.13 13.77
CA SER A 286 40.65 3.06 14.88
C SER A 286 39.55 4.11 14.60
N VAL A 287 39.48 4.61 13.35
CA VAL A 287 38.41 5.53 12.89
C VAL A 287 37.05 4.85 12.95
N GLU A 288 36.93 3.63 12.41
CA GLU A 288 35.68 2.86 12.41
C GLU A 288 35.22 2.53 13.83
N GLN A 289 36.13 2.09 14.71
CA GLN A 289 35.82 1.81 16.12
C GLN A 289 35.28 3.03 16.87
N MET A 290 35.89 4.20 16.68
CA MET A 290 35.47 5.43 17.38
C MET A 290 34.09 5.92 16.91
N LEU A 291 33.83 5.84 15.59
CA LEU A 291 32.51 6.16 15.05
C LEU A 291 31.45 5.15 15.49
N GLU A 292 31.75 3.85 15.44
CA GLU A 292 30.85 2.80 15.90
C GLU A 292 30.48 2.97 17.37
N GLY A 293 31.47 3.22 18.24
CA GLY A 293 31.25 3.48 19.66
C GLY A 293 30.33 4.68 19.91
N SER A 294 30.52 5.76 19.14
CA SER A 294 29.64 6.94 19.19
C SER A 294 28.21 6.62 18.74
N LEU A 295 28.06 5.85 17.67
CA LEU A 295 26.75 5.52 17.07
C LEU A 295 25.95 4.52 17.91
N ARG A 296 26.60 3.58 18.59
CA ARG A 296 25.94 2.64 19.51
C ARG A 296 25.39 3.35 20.75
N GLY A 297 26.09 4.36 21.27
CA GLY A 297 25.66 5.12 22.45
C GLY A 297 24.57 6.18 22.20
N GLY A 298 24.17 6.40 20.94
CA GLY A 298 23.48 7.61 20.51
C GLY A 298 21.96 7.64 20.67
N TYR A 299 21.27 6.53 20.44
CA TYR A 299 19.80 6.51 20.45
C TYR A 299 19.30 6.01 21.81
N ARG A 300 19.15 6.92 22.78
CA ARG A 300 18.64 6.60 24.12
C ARG A 300 17.11 6.47 24.10
N LEU A 301 16.56 5.62 24.98
CA LEU A 301 15.12 5.60 25.28
C LEU A 301 14.64 7.04 25.57
N GLY A 302 13.69 7.53 24.76
CA GLY A 302 13.11 8.87 24.89
C GLY A 302 13.45 9.88 23.78
N GLN A 303 14.37 9.59 22.86
CA GLN A 303 14.52 10.41 21.65
C GLN A 303 13.32 10.19 20.70
N LYS A 304 12.61 11.27 20.38
CA LYS A 304 11.50 11.24 19.41
C LYS A 304 12.02 10.75 18.06
N GLU A 305 11.38 9.70 17.56
CA GLU A 305 11.53 9.19 16.20
C GLU A 305 11.53 10.33 15.16
N ILE A 306 12.50 10.31 14.24
CA ILE A 306 12.52 11.25 13.12
C ILE A 306 11.64 10.66 12.01
N GLY A 307 10.48 11.26 11.78
CA GLY A 307 9.50 10.87 10.76
C GLY A 307 8.08 10.69 11.30
N GLU A 308 7.17 10.20 10.47
CA GLU A 308 5.83 9.77 10.93
C GLU A 308 5.97 8.49 11.77
N SER A 309 5.65 8.59 13.06
CA SER A 309 5.70 7.43 13.95
C SER A 309 4.59 6.44 13.63
N ASN A 310 4.95 5.16 13.48
CA ASN A 310 3.98 4.08 13.38
C ASN A 310 3.53 3.68 14.79
N PRO A 311 2.26 3.92 15.19
CA PRO A 311 1.78 3.64 16.55
C PRO A 311 1.75 2.15 16.91
N ILE A 312 2.08 1.25 15.97
CA ILE A 312 2.00 -0.21 16.13
C ILE A 312 3.39 -0.88 15.98
N SER A 313 4.46 -0.15 15.62
CA SER A 313 5.81 -0.75 15.63
C SER A 313 6.35 -0.84 17.06
N LEU A 314 6.92 -1.98 17.45
CA LEU A 314 7.60 -2.11 18.74
C LEU A 314 8.69 -1.04 18.89
N GLU A 315 8.82 -0.50 20.11
CA GLU A 315 9.88 0.44 20.46
C GLU A 315 11.29 -0.14 20.28
N SER A 316 11.42 -1.47 20.30
CA SER A 316 12.69 -2.19 20.10
C SER A 316 13.14 -2.28 18.64
N TYR A 317 12.28 -1.97 17.67
CA TYR A 317 12.64 -2.12 16.25
C TYR A 317 13.41 -0.90 15.73
N GLN A 318 14.73 -0.98 15.60
CA GLN A 318 15.56 0.11 15.07
C GLN A 318 16.02 -0.15 13.62
N SER A 319 15.73 0.79 12.72
CA SER A 319 16.21 0.77 11.34
C SER A 319 16.21 2.17 10.72
N ILE A 320 16.90 2.30 9.59
CA ILE A 320 16.70 3.42 8.67
C ILE A 320 15.83 2.90 7.53
N GLN A 321 14.72 3.58 7.28
CA GLN A 321 13.78 3.24 6.22
C GLN A 321 13.45 4.48 5.42
N PHE A 322 13.44 4.36 4.09
CA PHE A 322 12.97 5.43 3.23
C PHE A 322 12.34 4.88 1.96
N THR A 323 11.33 5.59 1.46
CA THR A 323 10.74 5.30 0.15
C THR A 323 11.35 6.22 -0.91
N CYS A 324 11.90 5.64 -1.98
CA CYS A 324 12.38 6.33 -3.16
C CYS A 324 11.47 6.02 -4.36
N ARG A 325 11.59 6.78 -5.44
CA ARG A 325 10.89 6.55 -6.72
C ARG A 325 11.88 6.30 -7.84
N GLN A 326 11.60 5.28 -8.65
CA GLN A 326 12.32 5.01 -9.88
C GLN A 326 11.43 5.28 -11.08
N LEU A 327 11.97 5.93 -12.11
CA LEU A 327 11.31 6.01 -13.41
C LEU A 327 11.35 4.63 -14.07
N ILE A 328 10.19 4.00 -14.21
CA ILE A 328 10.00 2.73 -14.91
C ILE A 328 9.77 3.02 -16.38
N LYS A 329 10.34 2.18 -17.23
CA LYS A 329 10.11 2.18 -18.67
C LYS A 329 9.51 0.85 -19.06
N TYR A 330 8.20 0.78 -19.16
CA TYR A 330 7.52 -0.43 -19.60
C TYR A 330 7.40 -0.40 -21.11
N ARG A 331 7.96 -1.42 -21.79
CA ARG A 331 7.79 -1.60 -23.23
C ARG A 331 6.67 -2.59 -23.46
N ASN A 332 5.69 -2.19 -24.28
CA ASN A 332 4.57 -3.05 -24.60
C ASN A 332 5.04 -4.23 -25.48
N PRO A 333 5.00 -5.48 -25.01
CA PRO A 333 5.44 -6.64 -25.79
C PRO A 333 4.66 -6.78 -27.10
N ALA A 334 3.35 -6.54 -27.05
CA ALA A 334 2.48 -6.66 -28.20
C ALA A 334 2.81 -5.64 -29.31
N TYR A 335 3.50 -4.53 -28.99
CA TYR A 335 3.86 -3.53 -29.99
C TYR A 335 4.79 -4.10 -31.06
N GLU A 336 5.86 -4.78 -30.66
CA GLU A 336 6.80 -5.34 -31.64
C GLU A 336 6.18 -6.53 -32.39
N ASP A 337 5.38 -7.36 -31.71
CA ASP A 337 4.69 -8.49 -32.35
C ASP A 337 3.71 -8.02 -33.43
N VAL A 338 2.86 -7.03 -33.11
CA VAL A 338 1.89 -6.47 -34.05
C VAL A 338 2.59 -5.72 -35.18
N LYS A 339 3.68 -5.00 -34.90
CA LYS A 339 4.49 -4.34 -35.92
C LYS A 339 5.13 -5.34 -36.89
N ASN A 340 5.69 -6.43 -36.36
CA ASN A 340 6.29 -7.50 -37.17
C ASN A 340 5.22 -8.19 -38.03
N LEU A 341 4.05 -8.47 -37.45
CA LEU A 341 2.91 -9.04 -38.17
C LEU A 341 2.43 -8.11 -39.30
N ARG A 342 2.27 -6.81 -39.02
CA ARG A 342 1.90 -5.82 -40.05
C ARG A 342 2.90 -5.80 -41.19
N THR A 343 4.20 -5.75 -40.88
CA THR A 343 5.27 -5.74 -41.90
C THR A 343 5.23 -7.01 -42.74
N HIS A 344 5.05 -8.17 -42.11
CA HIS A 344 4.97 -9.45 -42.81
C HIS A 344 3.74 -9.52 -43.74
N LEU A 345 2.56 -9.13 -43.27
CA LEU A 345 1.34 -9.15 -44.08
C LEU A 345 1.37 -8.12 -45.22
N GLN A 346 1.94 -6.93 -44.99
CA GLN A 346 2.13 -5.93 -46.05
C GLN A 346 3.03 -6.44 -47.18
N GLN A 347 4.05 -7.23 -46.86
CA GLN A 347 5.01 -7.74 -47.83
C GLN A 347 4.57 -9.02 -48.54
N ASN A 348 3.76 -9.86 -47.88
CA ASN A 348 3.47 -11.23 -48.33
C ASN A 348 1.99 -11.47 -48.68
N SER A 349 1.09 -10.55 -48.38
CA SER A 349 -0.32 -10.67 -48.76
C SER A 349 -0.64 -9.84 -50.00
N SER A 350 -1.28 -10.47 -50.99
CA SER A 350 -1.90 -9.78 -52.14
C SER A 350 -3.39 -9.51 -51.93
N ASP A 351 -3.95 -9.86 -50.77
CA ASP A 351 -5.37 -9.71 -50.45
C ASP A 351 -5.70 -8.25 -50.09
N GLU A 352 -6.61 -7.62 -50.83
CA GLU A 352 -7.07 -6.26 -50.59
C GLU A 352 -7.73 -6.08 -49.22
N GLU A 353 -8.43 -7.10 -48.70
CA GLU A 353 -9.08 -7.04 -47.38
C GLU A 353 -8.04 -6.97 -46.26
N VAL A 354 -6.93 -7.71 -46.40
CA VAL A 354 -5.79 -7.67 -45.48
C VAL A 354 -5.18 -6.27 -45.45
N HIS A 355 -4.94 -5.65 -46.62
CA HIS A 355 -4.39 -4.28 -46.67
C HIS A 355 -5.34 -3.26 -46.03
N ARG A 356 -6.66 -3.36 -46.26
CA ARG A 356 -7.66 -2.51 -45.61
C ARG A 356 -7.67 -2.67 -44.08
N LEU A 357 -7.52 -3.89 -43.56
CA LEU A 357 -7.44 -4.15 -42.12
C LEU A 357 -6.14 -3.57 -41.52
N LEU A 358 -5.01 -3.67 -42.22
CA LEU A 358 -3.73 -3.11 -41.78
C LEU A 358 -3.73 -1.58 -41.76
N ASP A 359 -4.47 -0.93 -42.66
CA ASP A 359 -4.63 0.53 -42.66
C ASP A 359 -5.49 1.01 -41.48
N ARG A 360 -6.47 0.21 -41.05
CA ARG A 360 -7.27 0.48 -39.84
C ARG A 360 -6.49 0.24 -38.54
N LEU A 361 -5.41 -0.53 -38.60
CA LEU A 361 -4.58 -0.84 -37.45
C LEU A 361 -3.72 0.38 -37.07
N ASP A 362 -4.27 1.24 -36.21
CA ASP A 362 -3.56 2.40 -35.70
C ASP A 362 -2.59 2.02 -34.56
N LEU A 363 -1.32 1.87 -34.93
CA LEU A 363 -0.23 1.63 -33.97
C LEU A 363 0.08 2.86 -33.11
N ALA A 364 -0.42 4.06 -33.44
CA ALA A 364 -0.19 5.25 -32.62
C ALA A 364 -0.94 5.19 -31.29
N GLN A 365 -2.11 4.53 -31.25
CA GLN A 365 -2.84 4.26 -30.00
C GLN A 365 -2.18 3.16 -29.17
N LEU A 366 -1.37 2.30 -29.79
CA LEU A 366 -0.58 1.29 -29.11
C LEU A 366 0.71 1.93 -28.60
N ALA A 367 0.67 2.47 -27.37
CA ALA A 367 1.86 3.07 -26.77
C ALA A 367 3.02 2.07 -26.72
N LYS A 368 4.07 2.32 -27.52
CA LYS A 368 5.28 1.49 -27.57
C LYS A 368 5.96 1.37 -26.20
N GLU A 369 6.01 2.48 -25.48
CA GLU A 369 6.63 2.57 -24.16
C GLU A 369 5.80 3.47 -23.25
N GLN A 370 5.52 3.00 -22.05
CA GLN A 370 4.93 3.78 -20.97
C GLN A 370 6.01 4.12 -19.94
N ARG A 371 5.97 5.36 -19.43
CA ARG A 371 6.93 5.86 -18.46
C ARG A 371 6.20 6.44 -17.26
N PHE A 372 6.54 5.96 -16.07
CA PHE A 372 5.95 6.45 -14.83
C PHE A 372 6.89 6.22 -13.66
N PHE A 373 6.74 7.01 -12.60
CA PHE A 373 7.48 6.80 -11.37
C PHE A 373 6.82 5.71 -10.53
N TYR A 374 7.59 4.71 -10.11
CA TYR A 374 7.14 3.69 -9.18
C TYR A 374 7.97 3.72 -7.89
N PRO A 375 7.31 3.69 -6.71
CA PRO A 375 8.01 3.72 -5.44
C PRO A 375 8.56 2.36 -5.02
N TYR A 376 9.67 2.39 -4.29
CA TYR A 376 10.22 1.24 -3.59
C TYR A 376 10.80 1.66 -2.25
N GLU A 377 10.77 0.74 -1.30
CA GLU A 377 11.27 0.94 0.06
C GLU A 377 12.68 0.38 0.19
N VAL A 378 13.58 1.16 0.79
CA VAL A 378 14.89 0.68 1.24
C VAL A 378 14.90 0.69 2.76
N GLN A 379 15.35 -0.40 3.33
CA GLN A 379 15.51 -0.59 4.77
C GLN A 379 16.95 -1.02 5.07
N ILE A 380 17.58 -0.39 6.05
CA ILE A 380 18.96 -0.67 6.45
C ILE A 380 18.99 -0.81 7.97
N MET A 381 19.61 -1.87 8.47
CA MET A 381 19.80 -2.13 9.91
C MET A 381 21.10 -2.91 10.15
N ASP A 382 21.61 -2.85 11.38
CA ASP A 382 22.72 -3.71 11.81
C ASP A 382 22.21 -5.12 12.18
N LYS A 383 23.16 -6.07 12.26
CA LYS A 383 22.90 -7.47 12.57
C LYS A 383 22.19 -7.65 13.91
N GLN A 384 22.61 -6.91 14.93
CA GLN A 384 22.01 -6.98 16.26
C GLN A 384 20.51 -6.64 16.21
N ASN A 385 20.14 -5.52 15.58
CA ASN A 385 18.74 -5.12 15.43
C ASN A 385 17.95 -6.07 14.53
N PHE A 386 18.60 -6.66 13.53
CA PHE A 386 17.97 -7.68 12.69
C PHE A 386 17.65 -8.95 13.50
N GLU A 387 18.57 -9.44 14.31
CA GLU A 387 18.38 -10.61 15.19
C GLU A 387 17.35 -10.34 16.29
N GLU A 388 17.35 -9.15 16.89
CA GLU A 388 16.30 -8.71 17.82
C GLU A 388 14.92 -8.65 17.15
N ALA A 389 14.86 -8.20 15.88
CA ALA A 389 13.62 -8.20 15.11
C ALA A 389 13.16 -9.62 14.70
N GLU A 390 14.09 -10.53 14.39
CA GLU A 390 13.76 -11.92 14.03
C GLU A 390 13.37 -12.75 15.26
N SER A 391 14.08 -12.62 16.37
CA SER A 391 13.67 -13.23 17.65
C SER A 391 12.34 -12.65 18.14
N GLY A 392 12.08 -11.38 17.83
CA GLY A 392 10.78 -10.74 17.95
C GLY A 392 9.74 -11.15 16.90
N GLN A 393 9.90 -12.21 16.10
CA GLN A 393 8.92 -12.64 15.08
C GLN A 393 7.51 -12.92 15.64
N ALA A 394 7.39 -13.25 16.94
CA ALA A 394 6.11 -13.25 17.64
C ALA A 394 5.39 -11.89 17.48
N SER A 395 6.13 -10.79 17.49
CA SER A 395 5.63 -9.44 17.24
C SER A 395 5.17 -9.19 15.81
N HIS A 396 5.78 -9.76 14.78
CA HIS A 396 5.28 -9.60 13.41
C HIS A 396 3.94 -10.33 13.23
N ALA A 397 3.80 -11.52 13.82
CA ALA A 397 2.53 -12.22 13.88
C ALA A 397 1.48 -11.42 14.68
N VAL A 398 1.85 -10.89 15.84
CA VAL A 398 1.00 -10.00 16.66
C VAL A 398 0.64 -8.71 15.92
N TYR A 399 1.56 -8.12 15.16
CA TYR A 399 1.35 -6.92 14.35
C TYR A 399 0.34 -7.20 13.24
N LYS A 400 0.51 -8.32 12.53
CA LYS A 400 -0.45 -8.76 11.51
C LYS A 400 -1.81 -9.06 12.13
N ALA A 401 -1.86 -9.71 13.29
CA ALA A 401 -3.08 -9.96 14.04
C ALA A 401 -3.77 -8.65 14.47
N ALA A 402 -3.01 -7.65 14.90
CA ALA A 402 -3.53 -6.32 15.23
C ALA A 402 -4.11 -5.60 13.99
N GLN A 403 -3.46 -5.74 12.82
CA GLN A 403 -4.01 -5.24 11.55
C GLN A 403 -5.31 -5.94 11.18
N VAL A 404 -5.37 -7.27 11.30
CA VAL A 404 -6.58 -8.07 11.08
C VAL A 404 -7.70 -7.60 12.01
N LYS A 405 -7.44 -7.49 13.31
CA LYS A 405 -8.41 -7.03 14.31
C LYS A 405 -8.90 -5.62 14.01
N LYS A 406 -8.01 -4.70 13.63
CA LYS A 406 -8.38 -3.32 13.25
C LYS A 406 -9.27 -3.31 12.01
N ALA A 407 -8.91 -4.05 10.96
CA ALA A 407 -9.72 -4.15 9.75
C ALA A 407 -11.10 -4.77 10.04
N MET A 408 -11.13 -5.88 10.79
CA MET A 408 -12.35 -6.55 11.23
C MET A 408 -13.29 -5.57 11.97
N LYS A 409 -12.76 -4.84 12.96
CA LYS A 409 -13.55 -3.85 13.72
C LYS A 409 -14.10 -2.73 12.85
N ARG A 410 -13.36 -2.29 11.83
CA ARG A 410 -13.85 -1.26 10.90
C ARG A 410 -14.95 -1.81 9.99
N VAL A 411 -14.73 -2.98 9.41
CA VAL A 411 -15.63 -3.61 8.44
C VAL A 411 -16.91 -4.12 9.10
N LEU A 412 -16.80 -4.84 10.21
CA LEU A 412 -17.90 -5.50 10.91
C LEU A 412 -18.39 -4.74 12.15
N LYS A 413 -18.04 -3.45 12.30
CA LYS A 413 -18.29 -2.65 13.51
C LYS A 413 -19.70 -2.83 14.11
N GLN A 414 -20.72 -2.85 13.26
CA GLN A 414 -22.11 -2.90 13.68
C GLN A 414 -22.60 -4.32 14.02
N LEU A 415 -21.84 -5.35 13.64
CA LEU A 415 -22.11 -6.76 13.97
C LEU A 415 -21.42 -7.20 15.26
N LEU A 416 -20.37 -6.49 15.66
CA LEU A 416 -19.63 -6.80 16.89
C LEU A 416 -20.37 -6.25 18.12
N PRO A 417 -20.32 -6.95 19.27
CA PRO A 417 -20.84 -6.44 20.54
C PRO A 417 -20.17 -5.12 20.93
N GLU A 418 -20.88 -4.27 21.68
CA GLU A 418 -20.28 -3.04 22.23
C GLU A 418 -19.08 -3.39 23.13
N GLY A 419 -17.92 -2.78 22.87
CA GLY A 419 -16.69 -2.97 23.63
C GLY A 419 -15.64 -3.90 23.00
N VAL A 420 -15.91 -4.52 21.84
CA VAL A 420 -15.00 -5.47 21.17
C VAL A 420 -13.89 -4.82 20.36
#